data_AF-A0A933VRL4-F1
#
_entry.id   AF-A0A933VRL4-F1
#
_cell.length_a   1.000
_cell.length_b   1.000
_cell.length_c   1.000
_cell.angle_alpha   90.00
_cell.angle_beta   90.00
_cell.angle_gamma   90.00
#
_symmetry.space_group_name_H-M   'P 1'
#
loop_
_entity.id
_entity.type
_entity.pdbx_description
1 polymer ?
#
loop_
_entity_poly.entity_id
_entity_poly.type
_entity_poly.pdbx_seq_one_letter_code
_entity_poly.pdbx_strand_id
1 'polypeptide(L)'
;MSLLDEHDLGTPAPDRAQRVPAPATVDVTIDGQTIAVAEGTSVMRAAALAGVDVPKLCATDRLEAFGSCRMCLVEIDGRKGTPASCTTPVAPGMSVITQSPRLERLRRGVMELYISDHPLDCLTCAANGDCELQDTAGQVGLRDVRYGYAGDNHLDLAKDESNPYFTFDSSKCIVCSRCVRACEDIQGTF
;
A
#
# COMPACT_ATOMS: atom_id res chain seq x y z
N MET A 1 3.38 19.99 -16.30
CA MET A 1 4.41 20.63 -15.45
C MET A 1 4.60 19.67 -14.29
N SER A 2 5.52 18.71 -14.42
CA SER A 2 5.79 17.73 -13.35
C SER A 2 6.44 18.50 -12.22
N LEU A 3 5.63 18.84 -11.21
CA LEU A 3 6.12 19.05 -9.86
C LEU A 3 6.72 17.69 -9.48
N LEU A 4 8.02 17.70 -9.17
CA LEU A 4 8.86 16.56 -8.78
C LEU A 4 8.03 15.35 -8.31
N ASP A 5 8.07 14.24 -9.06
CA ASP A 5 7.56 12.95 -8.58
C ASP A 5 8.43 12.52 -7.40
N GLU A 6 8.05 12.94 -6.20
CA GLU A 6 8.59 12.39 -4.97
C GLU A 6 8.15 10.92 -4.89
N HIS A 7 9.08 10.00 -5.16
CA HIS A 7 8.82 8.56 -5.06
C HIS A 7 8.38 8.22 -3.63
N ASP A 8 7.11 7.82 -3.49
CA ASP A 8 6.55 7.40 -2.21
C ASP A 8 7.26 6.11 -1.75
N LEU A 9 7.95 6.16 -0.63
CA LEU A 9 8.70 5.01 -0.08
C LEU A 9 7.81 4.03 0.73
N GLY A 10 6.50 4.26 0.74
CA GLY A 10 5.45 3.41 1.30
C GLY A 10 5.28 3.51 2.82
N THR A 11 6.35 3.75 3.58
CA THR A 11 6.26 4.07 5.01
C THR A 11 7.24 5.18 5.38
N PRO A 12 6.96 5.96 6.44
CA PRO A 12 7.88 6.98 6.93
C PRO A 12 9.23 6.37 7.30
N ALA A 13 10.26 7.22 7.26
CA ALA A 13 11.56 6.87 7.83
C ALA A 13 11.44 6.74 9.37
N PRO A 14 12.19 5.83 10.00
CA PRO A 14 12.08 5.60 11.45
C PRO A 14 12.51 6.83 12.29
N ASP A 15 13.25 7.77 11.70
CA ASP A 15 13.76 8.99 12.34
C ASP A 15 12.78 10.18 12.26
N ARG A 16 11.68 10.09 11.50
CA ARG A 16 10.75 11.23 11.31
C ARG A 16 10.14 11.75 12.61
N ALA A 17 10.03 10.90 13.63
CA ALA A 17 9.48 11.25 14.94
C ALA A 17 10.53 11.78 15.95
N GLN A 18 11.84 11.64 15.69
CA GLN A 18 12.85 11.77 16.75
C GLN A 18 14.13 12.45 16.25
N ARG A 19 14.43 13.64 16.80
CA ARG A 19 15.76 14.30 16.74
C ARG A 19 16.77 13.50 17.59
N VAL A 20 17.08 12.29 17.18
CA VAL A 20 17.99 11.35 17.86
C VAL A 20 19.20 11.08 16.95
N PRO A 21 20.40 10.83 17.50
CA PRO A 21 21.56 10.41 16.72
C PRO A 21 21.23 9.29 15.73
N ALA A 22 21.92 9.28 14.59
CA ALA A 22 21.66 8.37 13.48
C ALA A 22 21.45 6.93 13.99
N PRO A 23 20.31 6.28 13.69
CA PRO A 23 20.03 4.93 14.15
C PRO A 23 21.12 3.97 13.65
N ALA A 24 21.41 2.94 14.44
CA ALA A 24 22.28 1.86 14.02
C ALA A 24 21.76 1.29 12.68
N THR A 25 22.66 0.99 11.74
CA THR A 25 22.28 0.40 10.47
C THR A 25 22.28 -1.12 10.58
N VAL A 26 21.33 -1.77 9.91
CA VAL A 26 21.23 -3.22 9.81
C VAL A 26 21.27 -3.65 8.34
N ASP A 27 22.01 -4.73 8.07
CA ASP A 27 22.09 -5.31 6.73
C ASP A 27 20.91 -6.26 6.51
N VAL A 28 20.21 -6.07 5.39
CA VAL A 28 19.05 -6.87 4.97
C VAL A 28 19.22 -7.26 3.50
N THR A 29 18.73 -8.43 3.12
CA THR A 29 18.74 -8.89 1.74
C THR A 29 17.32 -8.89 1.19
N ILE A 30 17.08 -8.16 0.10
CA ILE A 30 15.77 -8.04 -0.56
C ILE A 30 15.95 -8.50 -2.00
N ASP A 31 15.26 -9.57 -2.38
CA ASP A 31 15.36 -10.20 -3.72
C ASP A 31 16.81 -10.44 -4.16
N GLY A 32 17.66 -10.87 -3.21
CA GLY A 32 19.08 -11.16 -3.44
C GLY A 32 20.01 -9.95 -3.38
N GLN A 33 19.49 -8.73 -3.20
CA GLN A 33 20.28 -7.52 -3.04
C GLN A 33 20.45 -7.16 -1.56
N THR A 34 21.69 -7.09 -1.08
CA THR A 34 21.97 -6.67 0.29
C THR A 34 22.08 -5.15 0.37
N ILE A 35 21.31 -4.54 1.27
CA ILE A 35 21.35 -3.11 1.55
C ILE A 35 21.48 -2.86 3.06
N ALA A 36 22.10 -1.74 3.42
CA ALA A 36 22.17 -1.26 4.79
C ALA A 36 21.10 -0.18 5.00
N VAL A 37 20.23 -0.36 6.00
CA VAL A 37 19.17 0.59 6.35
C VAL A 37 19.16 0.87 7.85
N ALA A 38 18.58 1.99 8.24
CA ALA A 38 18.35 2.31 9.64
C ALA A 38 17.53 1.21 10.34
N GLU A 39 17.93 0.82 11.55
CA GLU A 39 17.12 -0.04 12.43
C GLU A 39 15.72 0.56 12.61
N GLY A 40 14.71 -0.30 12.62
CA GLY A 40 13.30 0.11 12.69
C GLY A 40 12.67 0.50 11.35
N THR A 41 13.45 0.60 10.26
CA THR A 41 12.92 0.76 8.90
C THR A 41 11.97 -0.40 8.56
N SER A 42 10.82 -0.13 7.94
CA SER A 42 9.93 -1.20 7.48
C SER A 42 10.55 -1.96 6.30
N VAL A 43 10.18 -3.23 6.12
CA VAL A 43 10.58 -4.01 4.94
C VAL A 43 10.09 -3.33 3.65
N MET A 44 8.94 -2.67 3.66
CA MET A 44 8.42 -1.92 2.50
C MET A 44 9.37 -0.78 2.10
N ARG A 45 9.77 0.05 3.08
CA ARG A 45 10.68 1.17 2.83
C ARG A 45 12.06 0.68 2.43
N ALA A 46 12.57 -0.37 3.08
CA ALA A 46 13.84 -0.99 2.70
C ALA A 46 13.80 -1.50 1.25
N ALA A 47 12.70 -2.15 0.83
CA ALA A 47 12.54 -2.60 -0.55
C ALA A 47 12.54 -1.43 -1.54
N ALA A 48 11.80 -0.35 -1.24
CA ALA A 48 11.79 0.85 -2.07
C ALA A 48 13.19 1.49 -2.19
N LEU A 49 13.97 1.52 -1.10
CA LEU A 49 15.36 1.99 -1.11
C LEU A 49 16.30 1.08 -1.92
N ALA A 50 15.98 -0.21 -2.07
CA ALA A 50 16.66 -1.14 -2.98
C ALA A 50 16.19 -1.02 -4.45
N GLY A 51 15.25 -0.11 -4.76
CA GLY A 51 14.64 -0.01 -6.09
C GLY A 51 13.63 -1.12 -6.38
N VAL A 52 13.10 -1.79 -5.36
CA VAL A 52 12.08 -2.83 -5.47
C VAL A 52 10.72 -2.28 -5.01
N ASP A 53 9.82 -2.07 -5.97
CA ASP A 53 8.47 -1.59 -5.68
C ASP A 53 7.53 -2.73 -5.25
N VAL A 54 7.16 -2.72 -3.97
CA VAL A 54 6.16 -3.65 -3.41
C VAL A 54 4.75 -3.04 -3.54
N PRO A 55 3.76 -3.76 -4.11
CA PRO A 55 2.38 -3.27 -4.24
C PRO A 55 1.79 -2.73 -2.93
N LYS A 56 1.15 -1.56 -2.97
CA LYS A 56 0.57 -0.89 -1.80
C LYS A 56 -0.66 -0.05 -2.18
N LEU A 57 -1.62 0.04 -1.26
CA LEU A 57 -2.81 0.90 -1.40
C LEU A 57 -3.05 1.74 -0.13
N CYS A 58 -2.85 1.14 1.05
CA CYS A 58 -3.08 1.82 2.34
C CYS A 58 -1.82 2.46 2.94
N ALA A 59 -0.66 2.27 2.31
CA ALA A 59 0.64 2.68 2.86
C ALA A 59 1.21 3.81 2.00
N THR A 60 1.66 4.87 2.65
CA THR A 60 2.33 6.03 2.07
C THR A 60 3.36 6.53 3.06
N ASP A 61 4.47 7.10 2.60
CA ASP A 61 5.51 7.60 3.48
C ASP A 61 5.10 8.81 4.33
N ARG A 62 3.91 9.39 4.09
CA ARG A 62 3.33 10.51 4.84
C ARG A 62 2.49 10.11 6.05
N LEU A 63 2.14 8.83 6.18
CA LEU A 63 1.30 8.31 7.26
C LEU A 63 1.96 7.09 7.90
N GLU A 64 1.69 6.86 9.18
CA GLU A 64 2.19 5.67 9.86
C GLU A 64 1.69 4.36 9.21
N ALA A 65 2.41 3.26 9.42
CA ALA A 65 2.02 1.98 8.84
C ALA A 65 0.72 1.44 9.47
N PHE A 66 -0.21 0.96 8.64
CA PHE A 66 -1.54 0.49 9.10
C PHE A 66 -1.83 -0.98 8.79
N GLY A 67 -1.51 -1.43 7.58
CA GLY A 67 -1.65 -2.85 7.20
C GLY A 67 -3.06 -3.30 6.78
N SER A 68 -3.97 -2.38 6.45
CA SER A 68 -5.33 -2.69 5.95
C SER A 68 -5.32 -3.51 4.66
N CYS A 69 -4.65 -3.02 3.61
CA CYS A 69 -4.90 -3.53 2.26
C CYS A 69 -4.33 -4.91 1.92
N ARG A 70 -3.37 -5.41 2.70
CA ARG A 70 -2.68 -6.70 2.45
C ARG A 70 -2.12 -6.88 1.02
N MET A 71 -1.85 -5.81 0.27
CA MET A 71 -1.17 -5.90 -1.04
C MET A 71 0.33 -6.13 -0.90
N CYS A 72 0.91 -5.66 0.20
CA CYS A 72 2.35 -5.66 0.44
C CYS A 72 2.88 -6.93 1.13
N LEU A 73 2.23 -8.07 0.89
CA LEU A 73 2.67 -9.35 1.44
C LEU A 73 4.06 -9.70 0.90
N VAL A 74 4.93 -10.20 1.77
CA VAL A 74 6.28 -10.67 1.40
C VAL A 74 6.55 -12.03 2.05
N GLU A 75 7.55 -12.74 1.55
CA GLU A 75 8.08 -13.94 2.20
C GLU A 75 9.40 -13.57 2.88
N ILE A 76 9.61 -14.06 4.12
CA ILE A 76 10.81 -13.76 4.91
C ILE A 76 11.38 -15.10 5.38
N ASP A 77 12.66 -15.34 5.11
CA ASP A 77 13.34 -16.58 5.48
C ASP A 77 13.25 -16.82 7.00
N GLY A 78 12.93 -18.06 7.37
CA GLY A 78 12.73 -18.43 8.77
C GLY A 78 11.40 -17.96 9.40
N ARG A 79 10.55 -17.23 8.68
CA ARG A 79 9.23 -16.79 9.17
C ARG A 79 8.08 -17.54 8.50
N LYS A 80 7.07 -17.91 9.30
CA LYS A 80 5.85 -18.54 8.77
C LYS A 80 4.91 -17.52 8.14
N GLY A 81 4.22 -17.94 7.09
CA GLY A 81 3.18 -17.14 6.44
C GLY A 81 3.75 -16.11 5.45
N THR A 82 2.98 -15.05 5.23
CA THR A 82 3.33 -13.94 4.33
C THR A 82 3.02 -12.62 5.07
N PRO A 83 3.93 -12.13 5.93
CA PRO A 83 3.70 -10.89 6.66
C PRO A 83 3.55 -9.69 5.72
N ALA A 84 2.93 -8.60 6.20
CA ALA A 84 2.89 -7.35 5.47
C ALA A 84 4.23 -6.61 5.63
N SER A 85 4.80 -6.13 4.53
CA SER A 85 6.08 -5.42 4.55
C SER A 85 5.98 -4.03 5.17
N CYS A 86 4.81 -3.37 5.12
CA CYS A 86 4.63 -2.04 5.69
C CYS A 86 4.70 -2.01 7.22
N THR A 87 4.23 -3.07 7.90
CA THR A 87 4.21 -3.15 9.37
C THR A 87 5.31 -4.05 9.94
N THR A 88 6.15 -4.64 9.09
CA THR A 88 7.26 -5.48 9.53
C THR A 88 8.55 -4.65 9.53
N PRO A 89 9.15 -4.36 10.70
CA PRO A 89 10.47 -3.76 10.75
C PRO A 89 11.53 -4.76 10.28
N VAL A 90 12.59 -4.25 9.67
CA VAL A 90 13.76 -5.06 9.31
C VAL A 90 14.52 -5.52 10.55
N ALA A 91 15.28 -6.60 10.41
CA ALA A 91 16.20 -7.12 11.42
C ALA A 91 17.53 -7.53 10.76
N PRO A 92 18.65 -7.54 11.50
CA PRO A 92 19.95 -7.97 10.97
C PRO A 92 19.89 -9.36 10.34
N GLY A 93 20.43 -9.49 9.12
CA GLY A 93 20.48 -10.76 8.40
C GLY A 93 19.13 -11.23 7.85
N MET A 94 18.09 -10.38 7.89
CA MET A 94 16.79 -10.70 7.29
C MET A 94 16.92 -10.85 5.77
N SER A 95 16.36 -11.94 5.23
CA SER A 95 16.26 -12.20 3.80
C SER A 95 14.79 -12.21 3.39
N VAL A 96 14.45 -11.38 2.40
CA VAL A 96 13.07 -11.10 1.97
C VAL A 96 12.93 -11.39 0.49
N ILE A 97 11.84 -12.08 0.15
CA ILE A 97 11.40 -12.30 -1.22
C ILE A 97 10.12 -11.49 -1.44
N THR A 98 10.12 -10.59 -2.41
CA THR A 98 8.97 -9.71 -2.71
C THR A 98 8.11 -10.22 -3.86
N GLN A 99 8.62 -11.15 -4.66
CA GLN A 99 7.94 -11.76 -5.80
C GLN A 99 8.09 -13.28 -5.76
N SER A 100 6.96 -13.99 -5.77
CA SER A 100 6.91 -15.44 -5.86
C SER A 100 5.55 -15.88 -6.42
N PRO A 101 5.43 -17.10 -6.97
CA PRO A 101 4.14 -17.63 -7.41
C PRO A 101 3.09 -17.67 -6.30
N ARG A 102 3.51 -17.77 -5.03
CA ARG A 102 2.62 -17.74 -3.87
C ARG A 102 2.11 -16.33 -3.60
N LEU A 103 3.00 -15.33 -3.61
CA LEU A 103 2.64 -13.93 -3.40
C LEU A 103 1.75 -13.40 -4.53
N GLU A 104 2.03 -13.77 -5.78
CA GLU A 104 1.20 -13.42 -6.94
C GLU A 104 -0.24 -13.92 -6.78
N ARG A 105 -0.42 -15.19 -6.39
CA ARG A 105 -1.76 -15.76 -6.17
C ARG A 105 -2.51 -15.03 -5.05
N LEU A 106 -1.83 -14.71 -3.95
CA LEU A 106 -2.45 -14.01 -2.82
C LEU A 106 -2.82 -12.58 -3.20
N ARG A 107 -1.92 -11.82 -3.81
CA ARG A 107 -2.15 -10.44 -4.22
C ARG A 107 -3.26 -10.34 -5.26
N ARG A 108 -3.30 -11.27 -6.23
CA ARG A 108 -4.41 -11.35 -7.19
C ARG A 108 -5.73 -11.64 -6.49
N GLY A 109 -5.76 -12.56 -5.53
CA GLY A 109 -6.96 -12.86 -4.74
C GLY A 109 -7.44 -11.67 -3.90
N VAL A 110 -6.53 -10.93 -3.26
CA VAL A 110 -6.87 -9.70 -2.51
C VAL A 110 -7.42 -8.64 -3.47
N MET A 111 -6.77 -8.43 -4.62
CA MET A 111 -7.25 -7.47 -5.61
C MET A 111 -8.61 -7.87 -6.19
N GLU A 112 -8.83 -9.16 -6.41
CA GLU A 112 -10.11 -9.68 -6.88
C GLU A 112 -11.25 -9.36 -5.89
N LEU A 113 -11.00 -9.45 -4.58
CA LEU A 113 -11.96 -9.07 -3.54
C LEU A 113 -12.24 -7.55 -3.53
N TYR A 114 -11.23 -6.72 -3.82
CA TYR A 114 -11.45 -5.29 -3.97
C TYR A 114 -12.34 -4.97 -5.17
N ILE A 115 -12.03 -5.56 -6.34
CA ILE A 115 -12.76 -5.26 -7.57
C ILE A 115 -14.16 -5.87 -7.59
N SER A 116 -14.43 -6.94 -6.82
CA SER A 116 -15.79 -7.46 -6.68
C SER A 116 -16.77 -6.47 -6.03
N ASP A 117 -16.26 -5.48 -5.31
CA ASP A 117 -17.05 -4.48 -4.58
C ASP A 117 -16.64 -3.04 -4.97
N HIS A 118 -16.18 -2.85 -6.22
CA HIS A 118 -15.81 -1.53 -6.77
C HIS A 118 -16.46 -1.34 -8.16
N PRO A 119 -16.98 -0.14 -8.49
CA PRO A 119 -17.61 0.08 -9.78
C PRO A 119 -16.61 -0.05 -10.94
N LEU A 120 -17.05 -0.59 -12.07
CA LEU A 120 -16.25 -0.75 -13.29
C LEU A 120 -16.31 0.48 -14.20
N ASP A 121 -16.22 1.68 -13.64
CA ASP A 121 -16.37 2.94 -14.35
C ASP A 121 -15.01 3.62 -14.66
N CYS A 122 -13.90 2.87 -14.63
CA CYS A 122 -12.54 3.43 -14.72
C CYS A 122 -12.34 4.38 -15.90
N LEU A 123 -12.90 4.09 -17.08
CA LEU A 123 -12.74 4.94 -18.27
C LEU A 123 -13.47 6.29 -18.17
N THR A 124 -14.46 6.40 -17.29
CA THR A 124 -15.25 7.60 -17.03
C THR A 124 -14.98 8.18 -15.64
N CYS A 125 -14.12 7.55 -14.85
CA CYS A 125 -13.76 8.00 -13.51
C CYS A 125 -12.84 9.21 -13.59
N ALA A 126 -13.08 10.21 -12.74
CA ALA A 126 -12.26 11.42 -12.67
C ALA A 126 -10.78 11.15 -12.29
N ALA A 127 -10.52 10.03 -11.61
CA ALA A 127 -9.18 9.61 -11.20
C ALA A 127 -8.49 8.67 -12.23
N ASN A 128 -9.07 8.50 -13.42
CA ASN A 128 -8.48 7.62 -14.44
C ASN A 128 -7.08 8.11 -14.85
N GLY A 129 -6.09 7.22 -14.76
CA GLY A 129 -4.68 7.56 -15.00
C GLY A 129 -3.92 8.09 -13.77
N ASP A 130 -4.62 8.38 -12.67
CA ASP A 130 -4.06 8.83 -11.39
C ASP A 130 -4.60 7.97 -10.22
N CYS A 131 -4.91 6.69 -10.47
CA CYS A 131 -5.55 5.80 -9.51
C CYS A 131 -4.64 4.64 -9.10
N GLU A 132 -4.12 4.67 -7.86
CA GLU A 132 -3.27 3.59 -7.33
C GLU A 132 -3.95 2.20 -7.36
N LEU A 133 -5.29 2.13 -7.24
CA LEU A 133 -6.03 0.88 -7.35
C LEU A 133 -5.95 0.30 -8.77
N GLN A 134 -6.11 1.15 -9.79
CA GLN A 134 -5.99 0.78 -11.20
C GLN A 134 -4.58 0.27 -11.51
N ASP A 135 -3.56 1.03 -11.09
CA ASP A 135 -2.16 0.67 -11.32
C ASP A 135 -1.79 -0.63 -10.63
N THR A 136 -2.21 -0.78 -9.36
CA THR A 136 -1.94 -2.00 -8.58
C THR A 136 -2.66 -3.21 -9.18
N ALA A 137 -3.89 -3.06 -9.68
CA ALA A 137 -4.61 -4.13 -10.36
C ALA A 137 -3.87 -4.60 -11.63
N GLY A 138 -3.31 -3.65 -12.39
CA GLY A 138 -2.43 -3.93 -13.53
C GLY A 138 -1.14 -4.64 -13.10
N GLN A 139 -0.47 -4.14 -12.05
CA GLN A 139 0.78 -4.68 -11.52
C GLN A 139 0.66 -6.15 -11.06
N VAL A 140 -0.46 -6.52 -10.42
CA VAL A 140 -0.69 -7.91 -9.96
C VAL A 140 -1.30 -8.81 -11.03
N GLY A 141 -1.58 -8.25 -12.21
CA GLY A 141 -2.13 -8.96 -13.36
C GLY A 141 -3.52 -9.52 -13.11
N LEU A 142 -4.41 -8.76 -12.46
CA LEU A 142 -5.82 -9.12 -12.39
C LEU A 142 -6.44 -8.99 -13.79
N ARG A 143 -7.14 -10.04 -14.24
CA ARG A 143 -7.75 -10.09 -15.58
C ARG A 143 -9.26 -10.36 -15.56
N ASP A 144 -9.73 -11.00 -14.50
CA ASP A 144 -11.11 -11.42 -14.35
C ASP A 144 -11.44 -11.55 -12.86
N VAL A 145 -12.73 -11.45 -12.52
CA VAL A 145 -13.25 -11.50 -11.15
C VAL A 145 -14.33 -12.56 -11.05
N ARG A 146 -14.10 -13.58 -10.22
CA ARG A 146 -14.96 -14.77 -10.12
C ARG A 146 -16.24 -14.57 -9.33
N TYR A 147 -16.33 -13.48 -8.56
CA TYR A 147 -17.45 -13.24 -7.64
C TYR A 147 -18.68 -12.61 -8.32
N GLY A 148 -18.54 -12.11 -9.56
CA GLY A 148 -19.58 -11.33 -10.24
C GLY A 148 -19.92 -10.03 -9.48
N TYR A 149 -21.00 -9.36 -9.91
CA TYR A 149 -21.43 -8.06 -9.37
C TYR A 149 -22.84 -8.09 -8.74
N ALA A 150 -23.42 -9.29 -8.60
CA ALA A 150 -24.79 -9.48 -8.14
C ALA A 150 -24.90 -9.80 -6.63
N GLY A 151 -23.77 -9.89 -5.92
CA GLY A 151 -23.74 -10.10 -4.47
C GLY A 151 -23.95 -8.80 -3.68
N ASP A 152 -24.06 -8.91 -2.36
CA ASP A 152 -24.09 -7.76 -1.46
C ASP A 152 -22.84 -6.89 -1.69
N ASN A 153 -23.08 -5.62 -1.98
CA ASN A 153 -22.04 -4.64 -2.31
C ASN A 153 -22.49 -3.25 -1.84
N HIS A 154 -21.61 -2.26 -1.95
CA HIS A 154 -21.90 -0.88 -1.56
C HIS A 154 -21.98 0.09 -2.75
N LEU A 155 -22.20 -0.44 -3.96
CA LEU A 155 -22.14 0.33 -5.20
C LEU A 155 -23.31 1.32 -5.37
N ASP A 156 -24.43 1.07 -4.68
CA ASP A 156 -25.63 1.93 -4.72
C ASP A 156 -25.56 3.13 -3.75
N LEU A 157 -24.45 3.29 -3.02
CA LEU A 157 -24.31 4.42 -2.09
C LEU A 157 -24.29 5.76 -2.85
N ALA A 158 -25.11 6.70 -2.37
CA ALA A 158 -25.18 8.03 -2.95
C ALA A 158 -23.90 8.83 -2.67
N LYS A 159 -23.44 9.54 -3.70
CA LYS A 159 -22.33 10.48 -3.60
C LYS A 159 -22.71 11.69 -2.73
N ASP A 160 -21.82 12.05 -1.82
CA ASP A 160 -21.94 13.27 -1.00
C ASP A 160 -21.32 14.47 -1.73
N GLU A 161 -22.16 15.48 -1.97
CA GLU A 161 -21.81 16.74 -2.65
C GLU A 161 -22.08 17.96 -1.75
N SER A 162 -22.19 17.75 -0.43
CA SER A 162 -22.45 18.81 0.54
C SER A 162 -21.32 19.84 0.66
N ASN A 163 -20.08 19.44 0.33
CA ASN A 163 -18.91 20.32 0.36
C ASN A 163 -18.69 21.01 -1.01
N PRO A 164 -18.41 22.33 -1.05
CA PRO A 164 -18.24 23.05 -2.31
C PRO A 164 -16.89 22.83 -3.02
N TYR A 165 -15.91 22.22 -2.34
CA TYR A 165 -14.54 22.05 -2.85
C TYR A 165 -14.23 20.64 -3.33
N PHE A 166 -14.87 19.63 -2.75
CA PHE A 166 -14.70 18.23 -3.13
C PHE A 166 -15.97 17.45 -2.89
N THR A 167 -16.03 16.25 -3.46
CA THR A 167 -17.16 15.33 -3.29
C THR A 167 -16.67 13.99 -2.79
N PHE A 168 -17.51 13.27 -2.03
CA PHE A 168 -17.17 11.97 -1.49
C PHE A 168 -18.09 10.89 -2.05
N ASP A 169 -17.55 10.08 -2.97
CA ASP A 169 -18.23 8.94 -3.56
C ASP A 169 -17.80 7.66 -2.83
N SER A 170 -18.59 7.24 -1.83
CA SER A 170 -18.26 6.10 -0.98
C SER A 170 -18.41 4.76 -1.69
N SER A 171 -19.11 4.69 -2.83
CA SER A 171 -19.21 3.49 -3.68
C SER A 171 -17.85 3.02 -4.24
N LYS A 172 -16.85 3.90 -4.22
CA LYS A 172 -15.47 3.66 -4.70
C LYS A 172 -14.48 3.43 -3.55
N CYS A 173 -14.96 3.36 -2.31
CA CYS A 173 -14.10 3.32 -1.14
C CYS A 173 -13.57 1.91 -0.87
N ILE A 174 -12.24 1.75 -0.90
CA ILE A 174 -11.58 0.49 -0.55
C ILE A 174 -11.24 0.34 0.95
N VAL A 175 -11.71 1.28 1.78
CA VAL A 175 -11.51 1.27 3.25
C VAL A 175 -10.01 1.15 3.64
N CYS A 176 -9.15 1.89 2.94
CA CYS A 176 -7.70 1.90 3.20
C CYS A 176 -7.32 2.75 4.43
N SER A 177 -8.28 3.48 5.00
CA SER A 177 -8.14 4.39 6.15
C SER A 177 -7.10 5.51 5.98
N ARG A 178 -6.65 5.84 4.76
CA ARG A 178 -5.73 6.97 4.54
C ARG A 178 -6.38 8.31 4.86
N CYS A 179 -7.64 8.52 4.46
CA CYS A 179 -8.37 9.77 4.71
C CYS A 179 -8.54 10.06 6.20
N VAL A 180 -9.05 9.08 6.96
CA VAL A 180 -9.26 9.20 8.42
C VAL A 180 -7.94 9.50 9.14
N ARG A 181 -6.88 8.75 8.83
CA ARG A 181 -5.56 8.95 9.44
C ARG A 181 -4.91 10.27 9.03
N ALA A 182 -5.12 10.75 7.81
CA ALA A 182 -4.62 12.06 7.41
C ALA A 182 -5.31 13.19 8.21
N CYS A 183 -6.61 13.09 8.44
CA CYS A 183 -7.34 14.04 9.28
C CYS A 183 -6.86 14.00 10.74
N GLU A 184 -6.61 12.81 11.28
CA GLU A 184 -6.14 12.61 12.66
C GLU A 184 -4.65 12.99 12.83
N ASP A 185 -3.75 12.38 12.07
CA ASP A 185 -2.30 12.45 12.27
C ASP A 185 -1.67 13.73 11.71
N ILE A 186 -2.21 14.27 10.61
CA ILE A 186 -1.60 15.43 9.91
C ILE A 186 -2.34 16.72 10.24
N GLN A 187 -3.66 16.74 10.11
CA GLN A 187 -4.44 17.95 10.38
C GLN A 187 -4.75 18.13 11.88
N GLY A 188 -4.88 17.04 12.63
CA GLY A 188 -5.22 17.08 14.06
C GLY A 188 -6.66 17.51 14.33
N THR A 189 -7.59 17.22 13.43
CA THR A 189 -8.97 17.72 13.46
C THR A 189 -10.01 16.65 13.81
N PHE A 190 -9.61 15.61 14.53
CA PHE A 190 -10.51 14.55 15.01
C PHE A 190 -10.94 14.77 16.46
#